data_AF-A0A961HPB3-F1
#
_entry.id   AF-A0A961HPB3-F1
#
_cell.length_a   1.000
_cell.length_b   1.000
_cell.length_c   1.000
_cell.angle_alpha   90.00
_cell.angle_beta   90.00
_cell.angle_gamma   90.00
#
_symmetry.space_group_name_H-M   'P 1'
#
loop_
_entity.id
_entity.type
_entity.pdbx_description
1 polymer ?
#
loop_
_entity_poly.entity_id
_entity_poly.type
_entity_poly.pdbx_seq_one_letter_code
_entity_poly.pdbx_strand_id
1 'polypeptide(L)' 'MTFYGSDYDALEAFDPEIAGVLMSELDRLRGGLQLIASENLTSPEVLTAMGSVLSMKYAEGYPGRRYYGG' A
#
# COMPACT_ATOMS: atom_id res chain seq x y z
N MET A 1 -2.56 -19.77 -2.67
CA MET A 1 -2.31 -18.92 -3.86
C MET A 1 -1.25 -17.92 -3.43
N THR A 2 -0.06 -17.98 -4.02
CA THR A 2 1.04 -17.08 -3.65
C THR A 2 0.75 -15.71 -4.25
N PHE A 3 0.40 -14.75 -3.41
CA PHE A 3 0.11 -13.37 -3.81
C PHE A 3 1.44 -12.62 -3.97
N TYR A 4 1.71 -12.10 -5.17
CA TYR A 4 2.76 -11.10 -5.39
C TYR A 4 2.21 -9.76 -4.86
N GLY A 5 2.50 -9.43 -3.60
CA GLY A 5 2.04 -8.17 -2.99
C GLY A 5 2.79 -7.85 -1.70
N SER A 6 2.25 -6.93 -0.91
CA SER A 6 2.88 -6.42 0.31
C SER A 6 3.21 -7.54 1.31
N ASP A 7 4.50 -7.76 1.53
CA ASP A 7 5.03 -8.73 2.49
C ASP A 7 6.02 -7.98 3.40
N TYR A 8 5.65 -7.85 4.66
CA TYR A 8 6.46 -7.12 5.64
C TYR A 8 7.72 -7.90 6.01
N ASP A 9 7.65 -9.23 6.11
CA ASP A 9 8.81 -10.07 6.44
C ASP A 9 9.86 -9.98 5.33
N ALA A 10 9.40 -9.95 4.08
CA ALA A 10 10.28 -9.73 2.93
C ALA A 10 10.90 -8.32 2.92
N LEU A 11 10.13 -7.29 3.30
CA LEU A 11 10.64 -5.92 3.43
C LEU A 11 11.68 -5.82 4.55
N GLU A 12 11.41 -6.39 5.71
CA GLU A 12 12.33 -6.38 6.85
C GLU A 12 13.64 -7.10 6.53
N ALA A 13 13.58 -8.22 5.80
CA ALA A 13 14.77 -8.94 5.35
C ALA A 13 15.60 -8.15 4.32
N PHE A 14 14.96 -7.33 3.48
CA PHE A 14 15.61 -6.55 2.43
C PHE A 14 16.12 -5.17 2.92
N ASP A 15 15.26 -4.45 3.64
CA ASP A 15 15.49 -3.09 4.15
C ASP A 15 14.88 -2.95 5.57
N PRO A 16 15.63 -3.37 6.61
CA PRO A 16 15.16 -3.32 7.99
C PRO A 16 15.01 -1.89 8.53
N GLU A 17 15.70 -0.90 7.94
CA GLU A 17 15.58 0.50 8.34
C GLU A 17 14.20 1.04 7.98
N ILE A 18 13.78 0.85 6.72
CA ILE A 18 12.45 1.27 6.27
C ILE A 18 11.34 0.48 6.98
N ALA A 19 11.52 -0.84 7.16
CA ALA A 19 10.58 -1.66 7.93
C ALA A 19 10.37 -1.09 9.35
N GLY A 20 11.46 -0.74 10.04
CA GLY A 20 11.44 -0.11 11.36
C GLY A 20 10.69 1.23 11.40
N VAL A 21 10.83 2.07 10.36
CA VAL A 21 10.07 3.32 10.23
C VAL A 21 8.56 3.05 10.17
N LEU A 22 8.13 2.06 9.37
CA LEU A 22 6.71 1.72 9.25
C LEU A 22 6.10 1.24 10.57
N MET A 23 6.83 0.41 11.32
CA MET A 23 6.37 -0.08 12.63
C MET A 23 6.31 1.04 13.66
N SER A 24 7.30 1.94 13.67
CA SER A 24 7.31 3.08 14.58
C SER A 24 6.11 4.00 14.35
N GLU A 25 5.70 4.21 13.09
CA GLU A 25 4.51 5.00 12.77
C GLU A 25 3.21 4.28 13.16
N LEU A 26 3.14 2.95 12.97
CA LEU A 26 2.00 2.17 13.44
C LEU A 26 1.80 2.29 14.95
N ASP A 27 2.90 2.23 15.71
CA ASP A 27 2.86 2.41 17.16
C ASP A 27 2.44 3.85 17.55
N ARG A 28 2.92 4.87 16.82
CA ARG A 28 2.48 6.26 17.01
C ARG A 28 0.97 6.41 16.80
N LEU A 29 0.43 5.81 15.72
CA LEU A 29 -1.00 5.85 15.41
C LEU A 29 -1.84 5.16 16.49
N ARG A 30 -1.38 4.01 17.00
CA ARG A 30 -2.06 3.25 18.06
C ARG A 30 -1.99 3.91 19.43
N GLY A 31 -0.91 4.63 19.72
CA GLY A 31 -0.67 5.27 21.01
C GLY A 31 -1.38 6.61 21.22
N GLY A 32 -1.99 7.19 20.18
CA GLY A 32 -2.55 8.54 20.22
C GLY A 32 -4.03 8.63 19.83
N LEU A 33 -4.72 9.62 20.41
CA LEU A 33 -6.04 10.04 19.93
C LEU A 33 -5.86 10.93 18.69
N GLN A 34 -6.34 10.45 17.54
CA GLN A 34 -6.25 11.20 16.28
C GLN A 34 -7.44 12.16 16.18
N LEU A 35 -7.18 13.47 16.28
CA LEU A 35 -8.20 14.53 16.31
C LEU A 35 -8.21 15.41 15.05
N ILE A 36 -7.38 15.07 14.06
CA ILE A 36 -7.33 15.79 12.79
C ILE A 36 -8.52 15.33 11.93
N ALA A 37 -9.48 16.23 11.71
CA ALA A 37 -10.75 15.92 11.06
C ALA A 37 -10.63 15.35 9.63
N SER A 38 -9.51 15.62 8.96
CA SER A 38 -9.23 15.15 7.59
C SER A 38 -8.45 13.83 7.54
N GLU A 39 -7.94 13.34 8.67
CA GLU A 39 -7.23 12.06 8.73
C GLU A 39 -8.19 10.89 8.99
N ASN A 40 -7.81 9.71 8.52
CA ASN A 40 -8.59 8.50 8.72
C ASN A 40 -7.71 7.25 8.64
N LEU A 41 -8.21 6.14 9.19
CA LEU A 41 -7.60 4.82 9.05
C LEU A 41 -8.34 4.06 7.95
N THR A 42 -7.62 3.69 6.90
CA THR A 42 -8.19 2.93 5.79
C THR A 42 -8.39 1.45 6.14
N SER A 43 -9.20 0.73 5.36
CA SER A 43 -9.43 -0.70 5.57
C SER A 43 -8.31 -1.57 4.98
N PRO A 44 -8.08 -2.78 5.53
CA PRO A 44 -7.10 -3.72 4.98
C PRO A 44 -7.35 -4.08 3.51
N GLU A 45 -8.62 -4.15 3.09
CA GLU A 45 -9.01 -4.47 1.72
C GLU A 45 -8.58 -3.36 0.74
N VAL A 46 -8.68 -2.09 1.14
CA VAL A 46 -8.19 -0.96 0.34
C VAL A 46 -6.67 -1.01 0.21
N LEU A 47 -5.93 -1.28 1.29
CA LEU A 47 -4.48 -1.43 1.23
C LEU A 47 -4.04 -2.60 0.34
N THR A 48 -4.78 -3.71 0.38
CA THR A 48 -4.53 -4.88 -0.47
C THR A 48 -4.68 -4.52 -1.96
N ALA A 49 -5.70 -3.74 -2.32
CA ALA A 49 -5.89 -3.29 -3.69
C ALA A 49 -4.78 -2.31 -4.14
N MET A 50 -4.34 -1.42 -3.25
CA MET A 50 -3.27 -0.44 -3.52
C MET A 50 -1.92 -1.13 -3.80
N GLY A 51 -1.58 -2.17 -3.04
CA GLY A 51 -0.34 -2.96 -3.20
C GLY A 51 -0.41 -4.06 -4.26
N SER A 52 -1.39 -4.01 -5.16
CA SER A 52 -1.64 -5.08 -6.13
C SER A 52 -0.83 -4.94 -7.42
N VAL A 53 -0.93 -5.97 -8.27
CA VAL A 53 -0.35 -6.01 -9.62
C VAL A 53 -0.80 -4.86 -10.54
N LEU A 54 -1.86 -4.14 -10.18
CA LEU A 54 -2.30 -2.95 -10.93
C LEU A 54 -1.25 -1.84 -10.96
N SER A 55 -0.37 -1.78 -9.95
CA SER A 55 0.78 -0.86 -9.91
C SER A 55 1.74 -1.03 -11.10
N MET A 56 1.75 -2.21 -11.73
CA MET A 56 2.64 -2.54 -12.82
C MET A 56 2.01 -2.27 -14.19
N LYS A 57 0.74 -1.82 -14.25
CA LYS A 57 0.02 -1.63 -15.51
C LYS A 57 0.05 -0.19 -15.98
N TYR A 58 0.54 0.01 -17.19
CA TYR A 58 0.37 1.23 -17.96
C TYR A 58 -0.95 1.18 -18.75
N ALA A 59 -1.83 2.16 -18.55
CA ALA A 59 -3.19 2.17 -19.12
C ALA A 59 -3.65 3.56 -19.59
N GLU A 60 -2.82 4.29 -20.33
CA GLU A 60 -3.17 5.63 -20.81
C GLU A 60 -4.41 5.62 -21.74
N GLY A 61 -5.17 6.72 -21.70
CA GLY A 61 -6.45 6.89 -22.39
C GLY A 61 -7.65 6.56 -21.49
N TYR A 62 -8.78 6.23 -22.11
CA TYR A 62 -10.03 5.90 -21.40
C TYR A 62 -10.44 4.44 -21.66
N PRO A 63 -11.34 3.87 -20.84
CA PRO A 63 -11.96 2.58 -21.14
C PRO A 63 -12.54 2.56 -22.56
N GLY A 64 -12.20 1.53 -23.35
CA GLY A 64 -12.58 1.41 -24.76
C GLY A 64 -11.78 2.31 -25.73
N ARG A 65 -10.87 3.16 -25.25
CA ARG A 65 -10.01 4.06 -26.05
C ARG A 65 -8.62 4.17 -25.41
N ARG A 66 -7.86 3.06 -25.40
CA ARG A 66 -6.50 3.01 -24.86
C ARG A 66 -5.47 3.26 -25.96
N TYR A 67 -4.33 3.85 -25.56
CA TYR A 67 -3.17 3.98 -26.44
C TYR A 67 -2.32 2.70 -26.48
N TYR A 68 -2.33 1.92 -25.41
CA TYR A 68 -1.56 0.67 -25.27
C TYR A 68 -2.48 -0.53 -25.06
N GLY A 69 -2.05 -1.70 -25.54
CA GLY A 69 -2.77 -2.96 -25.42
C GLY A 69 -2.61 -3.68 -24.08
N GLY A 70 -3.44 -4.72 -23.89
CA GLY A 70 -3.64 -5.44 -22.63
C GLY A 70 -4.67 -4.75 -21.75
#